data_AF-A0AA38FMQ3-F1
#
_entry.id   AF-A0AA38FMQ3-F1
#
_cell.length_a   1.000
_cell.length_b   1.000
_cell.length_c   1.000
_cell.angle_alpha   90.00
_cell.angle_beta   90.00
_cell.angle_gamma   90.00
#
_symmetry.space_group_name_H-M   'P 1'
#
loop_
_entity.id
_entity.type
_entity.pdbx_description
1 polymer ?
#
loop_
_entity_poly.entity_id
_entity_poly.type
_entity_poly.pdbx_seq_one_letter_code
_entity_poly.pdbx_strand_id
1 'polypeptide(L)'
;FYLDRIECGSERKKEIMATMENLIGMVNRIQRACTVLGDYGGDNALPTLWESLPSVAVVGGQSSGKSSVLESIVGRDFLPRGSGIVTRRPLVLQLHKTDEGTPEYGEFLHRPNKRITDFAKVRSEIQEETDRITGRTKMISPVPIHLSIYSPNVVNLTLIDLPGLTKVAVEGQPESIVGDIENMVRSYVEKLLKLVVTADFLLPNSIILAISPANQDIATSDAIKLAREVDPTGERTFGVLTKLDLMDKGTNALDVLDGRSYRLQHPWVGVVNRSQADINKSVDMIAARRREREYFSTSTDYGHLSSRMGSEYLAKLLSKHLENVIKARIPSIISLINKTIDELESEMDHLGRPVAVDAGVMAASWYLVGLCLVAGLVLEGWLLELGLGKMPDSECKNADSVWKHQICGKWMQNIMIVVGKLLQLRAAQSRLTAESALQTHELKP
;
A
#
# COMPACT_ATOMS: atom_id res chain seq x y z
N PHE A 1 -31.60 -7.65 -38.13
CA PHE A 1 -31.05 -8.98 -37.76
C PHE A 1 -29.54 -9.11 -37.84
N TYR A 2 -28.86 -8.99 -39.00
CA TYR A 2 -27.38 -9.05 -39.04
C TYR A 2 -26.71 -7.74 -38.58
N LEU A 3 -27.36 -6.58 -38.78
CA LEU A 3 -26.90 -5.28 -38.29
C LEU A 3 -27.14 -5.09 -36.78
N ASP A 4 -28.32 -5.46 -36.25
CA ASP A 4 -28.60 -5.42 -34.79
C ASP A 4 -27.64 -6.27 -33.95
N ARG A 5 -27.14 -7.40 -34.49
CA ARG A 5 -26.16 -8.24 -33.78
C ARG A 5 -24.78 -7.60 -33.69
N ILE A 6 -24.43 -6.73 -34.63
CA ILE A 6 -23.16 -5.98 -34.61
C ILE A 6 -23.28 -4.79 -33.66
N GLU A 7 -24.41 -4.06 -33.68
CA GLU A 7 -24.68 -2.95 -32.76
C GLU A 7 -24.78 -3.41 -31.30
N CYS A 8 -25.52 -4.48 -31.03
CA CYS A 8 -25.63 -5.08 -29.69
C CYS A 8 -24.28 -5.63 -29.19
N GLY A 9 -23.42 -6.14 -30.08
CA GLY A 9 -22.05 -6.52 -29.75
C GLY A 9 -21.12 -5.32 -29.46
N SER A 10 -21.41 -4.15 -30.03
CA SER A 10 -20.66 -2.91 -29.80
C SER A 10 -21.10 -2.21 -28.51
N GLU A 11 -22.40 -2.20 -28.21
CA GLU A 11 -22.97 -1.62 -26.99
C GLU A 11 -22.60 -2.45 -25.77
N ARG A 12 -22.68 -3.78 -25.86
CA ARG A 12 -22.26 -4.67 -24.78
C ARG A 12 -20.75 -4.60 -24.53
N LYS A 13 -19.94 -4.35 -25.56
CA LYS A 13 -18.50 -4.04 -25.40
C LYS A 13 -18.28 -2.68 -24.73
N LYS A 14 -19.04 -1.64 -25.10
CA LYS A 14 -18.98 -0.32 -24.45
C LYS A 14 -19.39 -0.37 -22.98
N GLU A 15 -20.44 -1.13 -22.66
CA GLU A 15 -20.97 -1.28 -21.30
C GLU A 15 -20.03 -2.10 -20.40
N ILE A 16 -19.39 -3.14 -20.95
CA ILE A 16 -18.30 -3.86 -20.29
C ILE A 16 -17.08 -2.94 -20.09
N MET A 17 -16.67 -2.17 -21.09
CA MET A 17 -15.55 -1.21 -20.95
C MET A 17 -15.84 -0.08 -19.93
N ALA A 18 -17.08 0.41 -19.85
CA ALA A 18 -17.50 1.42 -18.87
C ALA A 18 -17.51 0.87 -17.43
N THR A 19 -17.94 -0.38 -17.23
CA THR A 19 -17.84 -1.06 -15.92
C THR A 19 -16.38 -1.36 -15.54
N MET A 20 -15.49 -1.60 -16.51
CA MET A 20 -14.06 -1.81 -16.31
C MET A 20 -13.32 -0.55 -15.83
N GLU A 21 -13.60 0.61 -16.44
CA GLU A 21 -13.02 1.90 -16.02
C GLU A 21 -13.47 2.28 -14.60
N ASN A 22 -14.72 1.97 -14.24
CA ASN A 22 -15.24 2.17 -12.90
C ASN A 22 -14.60 1.28 -11.84
N LEU A 23 -14.32 0.00 -12.15
CA LEU A 23 -13.76 -0.94 -11.18
C LEU A 23 -12.36 -0.53 -10.71
N ILE A 24 -11.52 -0.13 -11.67
CA ILE A 24 -10.14 0.23 -11.35
C ILE A 24 -10.07 1.66 -10.82
N GLY A 25 -10.95 2.56 -11.28
CA GLY A 25 -11.18 3.86 -10.63
C GLY A 25 -11.58 3.71 -9.16
N MET A 26 -12.43 2.73 -8.83
CA MET A 26 -12.81 2.40 -7.46
C MET A 26 -11.63 1.85 -6.67
N VAL A 27 -10.84 0.92 -7.22
CA VAL A 27 -9.61 0.42 -6.59
C VAL A 27 -8.63 1.56 -6.28
N ASN A 28 -8.45 2.49 -7.22
CA ASN A 28 -7.58 3.66 -7.03
C ASN A 28 -8.12 4.64 -5.98
N ARG A 29 -9.44 4.79 -5.86
CA ARG A 29 -10.06 5.56 -4.76
C ARG A 29 -9.84 4.88 -3.41
N ILE A 30 -10.00 3.56 -3.35
CA ILE A 30 -9.73 2.75 -2.15
C ILE A 30 -8.26 2.89 -1.77
N GLN A 31 -7.32 2.71 -2.71
CA GLN A 31 -5.87 2.88 -2.44
C GLN A 31 -5.55 4.25 -1.87
N ARG A 32 -6.04 5.32 -2.50
CA ARG A 32 -5.82 6.69 -2.01
C ARG A 32 -6.43 6.92 -0.63
N ALA A 33 -7.64 6.43 -0.40
CA ALA A 33 -8.25 6.48 0.93
C ALA A 33 -7.38 5.75 1.96
N CYS A 34 -6.88 4.56 1.63
CA CYS A 34 -6.03 3.76 2.53
C CYS A 34 -4.67 4.40 2.79
N THR A 35 -4.05 5.02 1.78
CA THR A 35 -2.78 5.75 1.96
C THR A 35 -2.96 6.98 2.84
N VAL A 36 -4.04 7.75 2.64
CA VAL A 36 -4.36 8.92 3.48
C VAL A 36 -4.70 8.47 4.90
N LEU A 37 -5.45 7.38 5.07
CA LEU A 37 -5.83 6.87 6.38
C LEU A 37 -4.67 6.18 7.13
N GLY A 38 -3.70 5.61 6.42
CA GLY A 38 -2.49 5.02 6.99
C GLY A 38 -1.59 6.03 7.71
N ASP A 39 -1.69 7.33 7.40
CA ASP A 39 -0.99 8.40 8.13
C ASP A 39 -1.68 8.77 9.47
N TYR A 40 -2.93 8.34 9.70
CA TYR A 40 -3.69 8.68 10.91
C TYR A 40 -3.91 7.51 11.88
N GLY A 41 -3.62 6.27 11.48
CA GLY A 41 -3.88 5.07 12.30
C GLY A 41 -2.60 4.30 12.61
N GLY A 42 -2.26 4.19 13.90
CA GLY A 42 -1.15 3.35 14.36
C GLY A 42 -1.30 1.90 13.89
N ASP A 43 -0.23 1.37 13.30
CA ASP A 43 0.18 0.01 12.92
C ASP A 43 -0.81 -1.14 12.62
N ASN A 44 -2.11 -1.11 12.95
CA ASN A 44 -2.89 -2.37 13.05
C ASN A 44 -4.23 -2.45 12.29
N ALA A 45 -4.80 -1.37 11.72
CA ALA A 45 -6.17 -1.47 11.16
C ALA A 45 -6.31 -1.33 9.63
N LEU A 46 -5.52 -0.47 8.98
CA LEU A 46 -5.67 -0.12 7.55
C LEU A 46 -4.48 -0.42 6.60
N PRO A 47 -3.29 -0.87 7.07
CA PRO A 47 -2.24 -1.41 6.17
C PRO A 47 -2.70 -2.62 5.35
N THR A 48 -3.81 -3.27 5.69
CA THR A 48 -4.28 -4.50 5.04
C THR A 48 -4.90 -4.28 3.66
N LEU A 49 -5.43 -3.10 3.36
CA LEU A 49 -6.12 -2.84 2.08
C LEU A 49 -5.17 -2.59 0.92
N TRP A 50 -4.01 -1.95 1.14
CA TRP A 50 -2.99 -1.83 0.10
C TRP A 50 -2.38 -3.19 -0.23
N GLU A 51 -2.20 -4.06 0.77
CA GLU A 51 -1.73 -5.44 0.64
C GLU A 51 -2.74 -6.36 -0.06
N SER A 52 -4.03 -6.00 -0.03
CA SER A 52 -5.12 -6.79 -0.61
C SER A 52 -5.33 -6.55 -2.11
N LEU A 53 -4.70 -5.52 -2.68
CA LEU A 53 -4.91 -5.15 -4.07
C LEU A 53 -3.85 -5.77 -4.97
N PRO A 54 -4.26 -6.36 -6.11
CA PRO A 54 -3.32 -7.11 -6.92
C PRO A 54 -2.37 -6.18 -7.66
N SER A 55 -1.08 -6.42 -7.46
CA SER A 55 0.03 -5.67 -8.06
C SER A 55 0.91 -6.59 -8.90
N VAL A 56 1.62 -6.02 -9.87
CA VAL A 56 2.62 -6.75 -10.66
C VAL A 56 4.01 -6.45 -10.11
N ALA A 57 4.66 -7.45 -9.52
CA ALA A 57 6.05 -7.35 -9.10
C ALA A 57 6.97 -7.67 -10.30
N VAL A 58 7.84 -6.72 -10.66
CA VAL A 58 8.77 -6.90 -11.77
C VAL A 58 10.10 -7.44 -11.24
N VAL A 59 10.45 -8.65 -11.67
CA VAL A 59 11.66 -9.36 -11.24
C VAL A 59 12.54 -9.63 -12.43
N GLY A 60 13.85 -9.44 -12.28
CA GLY A 60 14.82 -9.73 -13.33
C GLY A 60 16.24 -9.34 -12.96
N GLY A 61 17.20 -10.03 -13.56
CA GLY A 61 18.62 -9.73 -13.40
C GLY A 61 18.96 -8.29 -13.78
N GLN A 62 20.10 -7.80 -13.30
CA GLN A 62 20.63 -6.50 -13.73
C GLN A 62 20.72 -6.46 -15.26
N SER A 63 20.30 -5.35 -15.88
CA SER A 63 20.33 -5.17 -17.33
C SER A 63 19.45 -6.14 -18.14
N SER A 64 18.51 -6.86 -17.52
CA SER A 64 17.52 -7.70 -18.23
C SER A 64 16.46 -6.87 -19.00
N GLY A 65 16.48 -5.54 -18.84
CA GLY A 65 15.56 -4.64 -19.54
C GLY A 65 14.28 -4.31 -18.77
N LYS A 66 14.21 -4.56 -17.45
CA LYS A 66 13.05 -4.22 -16.59
C LYS A 66 12.54 -2.79 -16.79
N SER A 67 13.40 -1.80 -16.58
CA SER A 67 13.04 -0.39 -16.73
C SER A 67 12.59 -0.05 -18.15
N SER A 68 13.21 -0.67 -19.16
CA SER A 68 12.80 -0.49 -20.56
C SER A 68 11.41 -1.08 -20.83
N VAL A 69 11.09 -2.26 -20.28
CA VAL A 69 9.74 -2.85 -20.39
C VAL A 69 8.70 -1.97 -19.71
N LEU A 70 8.99 -1.44 -18.52
CA LEU A 70 8.12 -0.52 -17.80
C LEU A 70 7.87 0.76 -18.60
N GLU A 71 8.91 1.40 -19.12
CA GLU A 71 8.79 2.59 -19.96
C GLU A 71 8.03 2.31 -21.27
N SER A 72 8.25 1.15 -21.89
CA SER A 72 7.50 0.71 -23.08
C SER A 72 6.01 0.50 -22.78
N ILE A 73 5.65 -0.01 -21.60
CA ILE A 73 4.25 -0.14 -21.15
C ILE A 73 3.64 1.25 -20.93
N VAL A 74 4.35 2.16 -20.25
CA VAL A 74 3.85 3.51 -19.96
C VAL A 74 3.80 4.39 -21.21
N GLY A 75 4.72 4.21 -22.14
CA GLY A 75 4.84 5.07 -23.32
C GLY A 75 5.75 6.29 -23.12
N ARG A 76 6.43 6.41 -21.97
CA ARG A 76 7.24 7.59 -21.60
C ARG A 76 8.57 7.20 -20.96
N ASP A 77 9.53 8.10 -21.09
CA ASP A 77 10.84 8.04 -20.46
C ASP A 77 10.80 8.72 -19.09
N PHE A 78 10.74 7.93 -18.01
CA PHE A 78 10.65 8.48 -16.65
C PHE A 78 11.53 7.74 -15.65
N LEU A 79 12.04 6.54 -15.98
CA LEU A 79 12.91 5.82 -15.06
C LEU A 79 14.36 6.31 -15.24
N PRO A 80 15.14 6.39 -14.15
CA PRO A 80 16.56 6.69 -14.27
C PRO A 80 17.26 5.64 -15.13
N ARG A 81 18.35 6.04 -15.79
CA ARG A 81 19.21 5.15 -16.59
C ARG A 81 20.66 5.39 -16.18
N GLY A 82 21.43 4.32 -16.08
CA GLY A 82 22.85 4.41 -15.72
C GLY A 82 23.55 3.05 -15.73
N SER A 83 24.87 3.09 -15.62
CA SER A 83 25.69 1.91 -15.36
C SER A 83 25.63 1.53 -13.89
N GLY A 84 25.48 0.25 -13.57
CA GLY A 84 25.36 -0.24 -12.20
C GLY A 84 23.92 -0.50 -11.77
N ILE A 85 23.64 -0.46 -10.46
CA ILE A 85 22.29 -0.64 -9.91
C ILE A 85 21.54 0.67 -10.08
N VAL A 86 20.64 0.70 -11.05
CA VAL A 86 19.84 1.89 -11.38
C VAL A 86 18.69 2.06 -10.38
N THR A 87 17.87 1.02 -10.23
CA THR A 87 16.79 0.97 -9.24
C THR A 87 17.36 0.57 -7.88
N ARG A 88 17.62 1.55 -7.00
CA ARG A 88 18.15 1.31 -5.63
C ARG A 88 17.07 1.27 -4.54
N ARG A 89 15.86 1.71 -4.88
CA ARG A 89 14.65 1.66 -4.05
C ARG A 89 13.53 1.05 -4.87
N PRO A 90 12.65 0.23 -4.27
CA PRO A 90 11.43 -0.20 -4.91
C PRO A 90 10.61 1.00 -5.40
N LEU A 91 10.06 0.93 -6.62
CA LEU A 91 9.17 1.96 -7.16
C LEU A 91 7.78 1.36 -7.34
N VAL A 92 6.82 1.83 -6.56
CA VAL A 92 5.40 1.50 -6.73
C VAL A 92 4.81 2.50 -7.72
N LEU A 93 4.60 2.02 -8.94
CA LEU A 93 4.10 2.78 -10.07
C LEU A 93 2.63 2.45 -10.30
N GLN A 94 1.77 3.46 -10.12
CA GLN A 94 0.35 3.38 -10.43
C GLN A 94 0.07 4.08 -11.74
N LEU A 95 -0.51 3.37 -12.70
CA LEU A 95 -0.96 3.91 -13.97
C LEU A 95 -2.46 4.14 -13.90
N HIS A 96 -2.89 5.35 -14.23
CA HIS A 96 -4.28 5.76 -14.31
C HIS A 96 -4.60 6.15 -15.75
N LYS A 97 -5.50 5.39 -16.36
CA LYS A 97 -6.08 5.75 -17.64
C LYS A 97 -6.97 6.98 -17.44
N THR A 98 -6.77 7.99 -18.28
CA THR A 98 -7.56 9.21 -18.31
C THR A 98 -8.26 9.37 -19.65
N ASP A 99 -9.21 10.30 -19.74
CA ASP A 99 -9.96 10.55 -20.97
C ASP A 99 -9.05 11.11 -22.07
N GLU A 100 -9.38 10.78 -23.32
CA GLU A 100 -8.65 11.28 -24.48
C GLU A 100 -8.64 12.81 -24.50
N GLY A 101 -7.46 13.39 -24.75
CA GLY A 101 -7.26 14.84 -24.76
C GLY A 101 -6.88 15.47 -23.41
N THR A 102 -6.87 14.69 -22.32
CA THR A 102 -6.32 15.17 -21.04
C THR A 102 -4.78 15.20 -21.06
N PRO A 103 -4.14 16.22 -20.48
CA PRO A 103 -2.68 16.30 -20.42
C PRO A 103 -2.13 15.24 -19.47
N GLU A 104 -1.05 14.59 -19.88
CA GLU A 104 -0.38 13.58 -19.07
C GLU A 104 0.41 14.22 -17.93
N TYR A 105 0.35 13.62 -16.74
CA TYR A 105 1.12 14.09 -15.59
C TYR A 105 1.45 12.96 -14.60
N GLY A 106 2.55 13.12 -13.87
CA GLY A 106 2.92 12.32 -12.71
C GLY A 106 2.68 13.07 -11.39
N GLU A 107 2.35 12.33 -10.34
CA GLU A 107 2.22 12.82 -8.97
C GLU A 107 2.94 11.86 -8.01
N PHE A 108 3.71 12.40 -7.08
CA PHE A 108 4.42 11.62 -6.07
C PHE A 108 3.73 11.70 -4.72
N LEU A 109 3.70 10.60 -3.98
CA LEU A 109 3.09 10.57 -2.66
C LEU A 109 3.78 11.53 -1.67
N HIS A 110 5.10 11.65 -1.73
CA HIS A 110 5.87 12.56 -0.86
C HIS A 110 5.76 14.04 -1.26
N ARG A 111 5.11 14.34 -2.39
CA ARG A 111 4.83 15.71 -2.87
C ARG A 111 3.36 15.81 -3.35
N PRO A 112 2.39 15.70 -2.42
CA PRO A 112 0.97 15.72 -2.78
C PRO A 112 0.60 17.05 -3.45
N ASN A 113 -0.35 17.02 -4.39
CA ASN A 113 -0.85 18.16 -5.15
C ASN A 113 0.13 18.81 -6.15
N LYS A 114 1.34 18.25 -6.34
CA LYS A 114 2.30 18.73 -7.34
C LYS A 114 2.24 17.87 -8.59
N ARG A 115 1.54 18.35 -9.61
CA ARG A 115 1.45 17.69 -10.92
C ARG A 115 2.68 18.00 -11.77
N ILE A 116 3.39 16.96 -12.19
CA ILE A 116 4.59 17.07 -13.02
C ILE A 116 4.23 16.57 -14.42
N THR A 117 4.11 17.48 -15.39
CA THR A 117 3.82 17.15 -16.80
C THR A 117 5.08 16.75 -17.58
N ASP A 118 6.25 17.18 -17.11
CA ASP A 118 7.54 16.87 -17.72
C ASP A 118 8.13 15.60 -17.11
N PHE A 119 8.10 14.50 -17.87
CA PHE A 119 8.62 13.21 -17.44
C PHE A 119 10.14 13.19 -17.22
N ALA A 120 10.89 14.15 -17.80
CA ALA A 120 12.30 14.31 -17.46
C ALA A 120 12.46 14.78 -16.00
N LYS A 121 11.57 15.64 -15.51
CA LYS A 121 11.54 16.05 -14.09
C LYS A 121 11.06 14.92 -13.20
N VAL A 122 10.13 14.07 -13.65
CA VAL A 122 9.75 12.85 -12.92
C VAL A 122 10.97 11.95 -12.71
N ARG A 123 11.78 11.76 -13.75
CA ARG A 123 13.04 11.01 -13.67
C ARG A 123 14.02 11.63 -12.66
N SER A 124 14.24 12.94 -12.75
CA SER A 124 15.12 13.65 -11.82
C SER A 124 14.61 13.55 -10.38
N GLU A 125 13.31 13.66 -10.15
CA GLU A 125 12.69 13.52 -8.83
C GLU A 125 12.91 12.13 -8.24
N ILE A 126 12.74 11.05 -9.02
CA ILE A 126 13.02 9.69 -8.56
C ILE A 126 14.48 9.56 -8.11
N GLN A 127 15.40 10.13 -8.89
CA GLN A 127 16.82 10.10 -8.58
C GLN A 127 17.13 10.89 -7.30
N GLU A 128 16.62 12.12 -7.18
CA GLU A 128 16.80 12.98 -6.01
C GLU A 128 16.21 12.35 -4.74
N GLU A 129 15.01 11.78 -4.83
CA GLU A 129 14.33 11.12 -3.71
C GLU A 129 15.05 9.81 -3.31
N THR A 130 15.64 9.12 -4.28
CA THR A 130 16.50 7.97 -3.99
C THR A 130 17.75 8.42 -3.23
N ASP A 131 18.46 9.41 -3.77
CA ASP A 131 19.70 9.93 -3.18
C ASP A 131 19.48 10.58 -1.81
N ARG A 132 18.28 11.12 -1.54
CA ARG A 132 17.89 11.66 -0.22
C ARG A 132 17.92 10.60 0.88
N ILE A 133 17.45 9.39 0.59
CA ILE A 133 17.38 8.29 1.58
C ILE A 133 18.63 7.43 1.58
N THR A 134 19.13 7.05 0.41
CA THR A 134 20.30 6.14 0.32
C THR A 134 21.63 6.89 0.45
N GLY A 135 21.60 8.23 0.41
CA GLY A 135 22.78 9.03 0.15
C GLY A 135 23.26 8.88 -1.31
N ARG A 136 24.36 9.57 -1.62
CA ARG A 136 25.08 9.40 -2.91
C ARG A 136 25.93 8.12 -2.94
N THR A 137 25.96 7.36 -1.85
CA THR A 137 26.60 6.05 -1.80
C THR A 137 25.73 5.03 -2.55
N LYS A 138 26.34 3.97 -3.10
CA LYS A 138 25.66 2.94 -3.91
C LYS A 138 24.80 1.98 -3.07
N MET A 139 24.23 2.45 -1.96
CA MET A 139 23.39 1.68 -1.05
C MET A 139 21.97 1.54 -1.60
N ILE A 140 21.25 0.53 -1.09
CA ILE A 140 19.84 0.28 -1.40
C ILE A 140 18.97 0.57 -0.17
N SER A 141 17.68 0.80 -0.38
CA SER A 141 16.72 0.93 0.73
C SER A 141 15.43 0.18 0.40
N PRO A 142 14.83 -0.54 1.37
CA PRO A 142 13.58 -1.26 1.17
C PRO A 142 12.36 -0.34 1.14
N VAL A 143 12.52 0.95 1.48
CA VAL A 143 11.40 1.92 1.54
C VAL A 143 11.00 2.32 0.12
N PRO A 144 9.76 2.05 -0.31
CA PRO A 144 9.33 2.31 -1.68
C PRO A 144 9.17 3.80 -1.98
N ILE A 145 9.21 4.15 -3.26
CA ILE A 145 8.76 5.43 -3.80
C ILE A 145 7.41 5.20 -4.47
N HIS A 146 6.41 6.01 -4.16
CA HIS A 146 5.08 5.92 -4.77
C HIS A 146 4.91 7.00 -5.83
N LEU A 147 4.62 6.57 -7.06
CA LEU A 147 4.42 7.43 -8.23
C LEU A 147 3.11 7.05 -8.93
N SER A 148 2.23 8.01 -9.11
CA SER A 148 0.99 7.87 -9.89
C SER A 148 1.14 8.62 -11.21
N ILE A 149 0.98 7.93 -12.34
CA ILE A 149 1.00 8.51 -13.69
C ILE A 149 -0.40 8.48 -14.27
N TYR A 150 -0.88 9.63 -14.74
CA TYR A 150 -2.16 9.81 -15.40
C TYR A 150 -1.92 10.03 -16.90
N SER A 151 -2.45 9.15 -17.74
CA SER A 151 -2.30 9.25 -19.21
C SER A 151 -3.46 8.56 -19.94
N PRO A 152 -3.89 9.04 -21.13
CA PRO A 152 -4.89 8.35 -21.94
C PRO A 152 -4.31 7.13 -22.67
N ASN A 153 -2.99 7.05 -22.78
CA ASN A 153 -2.27 6.03 -23.55
C ASN A 153 -1.90 4.78 -22.73
N VAL A 154 -2.28 4.75 -21.45
CA VAL A 154 -1.97 3.65 -20.52
C VAL A 154 -3.23 2.91 -20.10
N VAL A 155 -3.04 1.68 -19.62
CA VAL A 155 -4.07 0.91 -18.92
C VAL A 155 -3.97 1.17 -17.43
N ASN A 156 -5.07 1.03 -16.71
CA ASN A 156 -5.00 1.10 -15.26
C ASN A 156 -4.27 -0.13 -14.72
N LEU A 157 -3.12 0.08 -14.07
CA LEU A 157 -2.18 -0.98 -13.72
C LEU A 157 -1.27 -0.52 -12.57
N THR A 158 -1.04 -1.38 -11.57
CA THR A 158 -0.04 -1.13 -10.52
C THR A 158 1.17 -2.05 -10.73
N LEU A 159 2.33 -1.45 -10.95
CA LEU A 159 3.60 -2.11 -11.21
C LEU A 159 4.55 -1.79 -10.05
N ILE A 160 5.32 -2.77 -9.59
CA ILE A 160 6.35 -2.60 -8.57
C ILE A 160 7.68 -2.91 -9.25
N ASP A 161 8.49 -1.89 -9.53
CA ASP A 161 9.86 -2.06 -10.01
C ASP A 161 10.76 -2.37 -8.83
N LEU A 162 11.45 -3.51 -8.89
CA LEU A 162 12.38 -3.96 -7.85
C LEU A 162 13.83 -3.83 -8.36
N PRO A 163 14.79 -3.61 -7.44
CA PRO A 163 16.20 -3.65 -7.79
C PRO A 163 16.56 -4.92 -8.57
N GLY A 164 17.42 -4.78 -9.59
CA GLY A 164 17.84 -5.91 -10.41
C GLY A 164 18.74 -6.85 -9.63
N LEU A 165 18.52 -8.16 -9.76
CA LEU A 165 19.37 -9.18 -9.14
C LEU A 165 20.80 -9.08 -9.71
N THR A 166 21.79 -8.89 -8.85
CA THR A 166 23.22 -8.78 -9.21
C THR A 166 23.98 -9.97 -8.69
N LYS A 167 24.94 -10.52 -9.45
CA LYS A 167 25.77 -11.64 -9.00
C LYS A 167 27.08 -11.21 -8.33
N VAL A 168 27.49 -9.96 -8.53
CA VAL A 168 28.79 -9.43 -8.08
C VAL A 168 28.58 -8.01 -7.55
N ALA A 169 29.22 -7.70 -6.42
CA ALA A 169 29.27 -6.35 -5.88
C ALA A 169 30.24 -5.48 -6.70
N VAL A 170 29.83 -4.27 -7.06
CA VAL A 170 30.69 -3.31 -7.79
C VAL A 170 31.51 -2.51 -6.77
N GLU A 171 32.67 -1.97 -7.16
CA GLU A 171 33.50 -1.12 -6.30
C GLU A 171 32.68 -0.02 -5.58
N GLY A 172 32.83 0.04 -4.26
CA GLY A 172 32.10 0.95 -3.37
C GLY A 172 30.76 0.41 -2.85
N GLN A 173 30.41 -0.85 -3.13
CA GLN A 173 29.28 -1.56 -2.52
C GLN A 173 29.77 -2.58 -1.48
N PRO A 174 28.99 -2.83 -0.41
CA PRO A 174 29.31 -3.90 0.53
C PRO A 174 29.18 -5.27 -0.15
N GLU A 175 29.97 -6.26 0.28
CA GLU A 175 29.87 -7.63 -0.24
C GLU A 175 28.48 -8.26 0.04
N SER A 176 27.79 -7.80 1.09
CA SER A 176 26.43 -8.24 1.43
C SER A 176 25.35 -7.79 0.44
N ILE A 177 25.63 -6.82 -0.44
CA ILE A 177 24.61 -6.16 -1.27
C ILE A 177 23.82 -7.14 -2.13
N VAL A 178 24.48 -8.20 -2.62
CA VAL A 178 23.85 -9.25 -3.43
C VAL A 178 22.74 -9.94 -2.62
N GLY A 179 23.08 -10.37 -1.40
CA GLY A 179 22.13 -10.98 -0.48
C GLY A 179 21.04 -10.01 -0.04
N ASP A 180 21.40 -8.74 0.20
CA ASP A 180 20.44 -7.70 0.62
C ASP A 180 19.40 -7.42 -0.47
N ILE A 181 19.81 -7.38 -1.75
CA ILE A 181 18.90 -7.24 -2.90
C ILE A 181 18.02 -8.48 -3.03
N GLU A 182 18.60 -9.67 -2.98
CA GLU A 182 17.84 -10.92 -3.09
C GLU A 182 16.80 -11.02 -1.98
N ASN A 183 17.19 -10.75 -0.73
CA ASN A 183 16.28 -10.74 0.42
C ASN A 183 15.22 -9.64 0.29
N MET A 184 15.56 -8.46 -0.22
CA MET A 184 14.58 -7.41 -0.48
C MET A 184 13.57 -7.84 -1.52
N VAL A 185 14.01 -8.30 -2.70
CA VAL A 185 13.13 -8.75 -3.79
C VAL A 185 12.28 -9.92 -3.32
N ARG A 186 12.90 -10.93 -2.67
CA ARG A 186 12.19 -12.07 -2.07
C ARG A 186 11.14 -11.58 -1.08
N SER A 187 11.51 -10.70 -0.14
CA SER A 187 10.56 -10.17 0.84
C SER A 187 9.40 -9.40 0.19
N TYR A 188 9.61 -8.70 -0.92
CA TYR A 188 8.53 -8.05 -1.65
C TYR A 188 7.63 -9.09 -2.33
N VAL A 189 8.21 -10.05 -3.05
CA VAL A 189 7.43 -11.09 -3.74
C VAL A 189 6.72 -12.04 -2.77
N GLU A 190 7.30 -12.29 -1.59
CA GLU A 190 6.74 -13.06 -0.46
C GLU A 190 5.74 -12.26 0.38
N LYS A 191 5.97 -10.97 0.63
CA LYS A 191 4.98 -10.11 1.33
C LYS A 191 3.75 -9.91 0.46
N LEU A 192 3.93 -9.75 -0.85
CA LEU A 192 2.86 -9.78 -1.85
C LEU A 192 2.21 -11.17 -2.03
N LEU A 193 2.71 -12.17 -1.31
CA LEU A 193 2.22 -13.54 -1.19
C LEU A 193 1.44 -13.75 0.10
N LYS A 194 1.49 -12.81 1.07
CA LYS A 194 0.82 -12.96 2.36
C LYS A 194 -0.65 -13.22 2.12
N LEU A 195 -0.99 -14.49 2.38
CA LEU A 195 -2.31 -15.05 2.41
C LEU A 195 -3.22 -14.12 3.20
N VAL A 196 -4.24 -13.58 2.54
CA VAL A 196 -5.47 -13.30 3.27
C VAL A 196 -6.06 -14.67 3.56
N VAL A 197 -5.82 -15.18 4.77
CA VAL A 197 -6.46 -16.40 5.26
C VAL A 197 -7.93 -16.06 5.51
N THR A 198 -8.73 -16.13 4.46
CA THR A 198 -10.18 -16.33 4.58
C THR A 198 -10.46 -17.77 4.20
N ALA A 199 -11.23 -18.45 5.05
CA ALA A 199 -11.32 -19.90 5.20
C ALA A 199 -11.58 -20.76 3.94
N ASP A 200 -11.85 -20.17 2.76
CA ASP A 200 -12.36 -20.94 1.61
C ASP A 200 -11.66 -20.69 0.25
N PHE A 201 -10.75 -19.73 0.08
CA PHE A 201 -10.11 -19.48 -1.23
C PHE A 201 -8.68 -18.92 -1.13
N LEU A 202 -7.68 -19.68 -1.62
CA LEU A 202 -6.32 -19.19 -1.86
C LEU A 202 -6.26 -18.44 -3.21
N LEU A 203 -6.26 -17.11 -3.19
CA LEU A 203 -5.95 -16.31 -4.39
C LEU A 203 -4.66 -15.51 -4.12
N PRO A 204 -3.54 -15.80 -4.79
CA PRO A 204 -2.30 -15.06 -4.57
C PRO A 204 -2.45 -13.59 -4.95
N ASN A 205 -2.01 -12.67 -4.08
CA ASN A 205 -2.21 -11.21 -4.20
C ASN A 205 -1.37 -10.52 -5.29
N SER A 206 -0.55 -11.24 -6.05
CA SER A 206 0.38 -10.57 -6.96
C SER A 206 0.77 -11.40 -8.17
N ILE A 207 0.95 -10.68 -9.28
CA ILE A 207 1.55 -11.21 -10.50
C ILE A 207 3.07 -11.05 -10.40
N ILE A 208 3.82 -12.10 -10.72
CA ILE A 208 5.26 -12.02 -10.91
C ILE A 208 5.54 -11.84 -12.39
N LEU A 209 6.15 -10.72 -12.76
CA LEU A 209 6.64 -10.49 -14.11
C LEU A 209 8.13 -10.84 -14.16
N ALA A 210 8.44 -12.05 -14.62
CA ALA A 210 9.80 -12.58 -14.70
C ALA A 210 10.45 -12.18 -16.04
N ILE A 211 11.27 -11.13 -16.00
CA ILE A 211 11.93 -10.57 -17.18
C ILE A 211 13.31 -11.19 -17.38
N SER A 212 13.46 -11.92 -18.49
CA SER A 212 14.71 -12.58 -18.89
C SER A 212 15.16 -12.10 -20.27
N PRO A 213 16.47 -11.85 -20.49
CA PRO A 213 16.96 -11.52 -21.82
C PRO A 213 17.10 -12.77 -22.68
N ALA A 214 16.73 -12.70 -23.96
CA ALA A 214 16.74 -13.82 -24.89
C ALA A 214 18.15 -14.21 -25.39
N ASN A 215 19.13 -13.33 -25.21
CA ASN A 215 20.53 -13.60 -25.55
C ASN A 215 21.27 -14.41 -24.47
N GLN A 216 20.57 -14.89 -23.44
CA GLN A 216 21.09 -15.75 -22.38
C GLN A 216 20.18 -16.97 -22.23
N ASP A 217 20.75 -18.07 -21.76
CA ASP A 217 19.97 -19.28 -21.51
C ASP A 217 18.97 -19.04 -20.36
N ILE A 218 17.70 -19.35 -20.63
CA ILE A 218 16.60 -19.19 -19.68
C ILE A 218 16.80 -20.03 -18.42
N ALA A 219 17.51 -21.16 -18.53
CA ALA A 219 17.83 -22.03 -17.39
C ALA A 219 18.71 -21.33 -16.33
N THR A 220 19.45 -20.29 -16.73
CA THR A 220 20.33 -19.50 -15.85
C THR A 220 19.68 -18.23 -15.32
N SER A 221 18.40 -18.00 -15.65
CA SER A 221 17.68 -16.78 -15.28
C SER A 221 17.39 -16.73 -13.78
N ASP A 222 17.96 -15.72 -13.13
CA ASP A 222 17.70 -15.44 -11.71
C ASP A 222 16.22 -15.08 -11.47
N ALA A 223 15.55 -14.51 -12.49
CA ALA A 223 14.12 -14.17 -12.41
C ALA A 223 13.25 -15.41 -12.26
N ILE A 224 13.54 -16.44 -13.08
CA ILE A 224 12.79 -17.70 -13.09
C ILE A 224 13.14 -18.54 -11.88
N LYS A 225 14.40 -18.53 -11.44
CA LYS A 225 14.81 -19.18 -10.19
C LYS A 225 14.02 -18.62 -9.00
N LEU A 226 14.01 -17.30 -8.84
CA LEU A 226 13.26 -16.65 -7.75
C LEU A 226 11.76 -16.92 -7.87
N ALA A 227 11.19 -16.80 -9.08
CA ALA A 227 9.78 -17.07 -9.31
C ALA A 227 9.39 -18.51 -8.93
N ARG A 228 10.24 -19.51 -9.23
CA ARG A 228 9.97 -20.91 -8.87
C ARG A 228 10.03 -21.17 -7.36
N GLU A 229 10.88 -20.45 -6.63
CA GLU A 229 10.98 -20.56 -5.16
C GLU A 229 9.70 -20.09 -4.46
N VAL A 230 9.08 -19.03 -4.99
CA VAL A 230 7.90 -18.37 -4.40
C VAL A 230 6.57 -18.75 -5.09
N ASP A 231 6.61 -19.31 -6.28
CA ASP A 231 5.46 -19.77 -7.07
C ASP A 231 5.81 -21.10 -7.80
N PRO A 232 5.89 -22.23 -7.07
CA PRO A 232 6.28 -23.51 -7.67
C PRO A 232 5.30 -24.03 -8.73
N THR A 233 4.01 -23.67 -8.62
CA THR A 233 2.97 -24.06 -9.58
C THR A 233 2.93 -23.18 -10.83
N GLY A 234 3.54 -21.99 -10.76
CA GLY A 234 3.60 -21.03 -11.86
C GLY A 234 2.27 -20.34 -12.15
N GLU A 235 1.32 -20.37 -11.20
CA GLU A 235 -0.06 -19.88 -11.39
C GLU A 235 -0.17 -18.36 -11.49
N ARG A 236 0.85 -17.64 -11.02
CA ARG A 236 0.87 -16.17 -11.00
C ARG A 236 2.12 -15.58 -11.67
N THR A 237 2.93 -16.42 -12.30
CA THR A 237 4.17 -16.02 -12.97
C THR A 237 3.96 -15.85 -14.47
N PHE A 238 4.31 -14.67 -14.98
CA PHE A 238 4.32 -14.32 -16.39
C PHE A 238 5.77 -14.16 -16.86
N GLY A 239 6.14 -14.90 -17.90
CA GLY A 239 7.47 -14.82 -18.50
C GLY A 239 7.55 -13.73 -19.56
N VAL A 240 8.55 -12.86 -19.46
CA VAL A 240 8.84 -11.86 -20.50
C VAL A 240 10.24 -12.07 -21.03
N LEU A 241 10.35 -12.20 -22.35
CA LEU A 241 11.63 -12.26 -23.06
C LEU A 241 11.95 -10.92 -23.69
N THR A 242 13.10 -10.35 -23.33
CA THR A 242 13.61 -9.10 -23.90
C THR A 242 14.80 -9.37 -24.81
N LYS A 243 15.27 -8.36 -25.56
CA LYS A 243 16.51 -8.44 -26.37
C LYS A 243 16.48 -9.54 -27.45
N LEU A 244 15.31 -9.87 -27.99
CA LEU A 244 15.17 -10.82 -29.10
C LEU A 244 15.92 -10.35 -30.37
N ASP A 245 16.07 -9.04 -30.52
CA ASP A 245 16.83 -8.38 -31.59
C ASP A 245 18.35 -8.53 -31.46
N LEU A 246 18.85 -8.88 -30.27
CA LEU A 246 20.29 -9.04 -29.98
C LEU A 246 20.73 -10.51 -29.91
N MET A 247 19.90 -11.43 -30.37
CA MET A 247 20.24 -12.85 -30.45
C MET A 247 21.24 -13.11 -31.59
N ASP A 248 22.04 -14.15 -31.43
CA ASP A 248 22.99 -14.57 -32.46
C ASP A 248 22.25 -15.02 -33.73
N LYS A 249 22.75 -14.60 -34.89
CA LYS A 249 22.15 -14.96 -36.18
C LYS A 249 22.12 -16.47 -36.34
N GLY A 250 20.93 -17.00 -36.64
CA GLY A 250 20.69 -18.45 -36.75
C GLY A 250 20.18 -19.11 -35.47
N THR A 251 20.06 -18.36 -34.38
CA THR A 251 19.35 -18.79 -33.16
C THR A 251 17.99 -18.11 -33.05
N ASN A 252 17.03 -18.75 -32.38
CA ASN A 252 15.75 -18.17 -32.06
C ASN A 252 15.28 -18.59 -30.66
N ALA A 253 14.33 -17.87 -30.10
CA ALA A 253 13.75 -18.14 -28.78
C ALA A 253 12.35 -18.79 -28.88
N LEU A 254 12.03 -19.46 -29.99
CA LEU A 254 10.70 -20.03 -30.21
C LEU A 254 10.35 -21.09 -29.18
N ASP A 255 11.29 -21.96 -28.82
CA ASP A 255 11.05 -23.00 -27.83
C ASP A 255 10.71 -22.43 -26.44
N VAL A 256 11.25 -21.25 -26.10
CA VAL A 256 10.89 -20.56 -24.87
C VAL A 256 9.52 -19.89 -25.01
N LEU A 257 9.27 -19.18 -26.12
CA LEU A 257 8.01 -18.47 -26.35
C LEU A 257 6.79 -19.41 -26.45
N ASP A 258 6.97 -20.61 -27.02
CA ASP A 258 5.97 -21.67 -27.07
C ASP A 258 5.85 -22.44 -25.74
N GLY A 259 6.72 -22.18 -24.77
CA GLY A 259 6.75 -22.84 -23.47
C GLY A 259 7.27 -24.28 -23.49
N ARG A 260 8.02 -24.67 -24.53
CA ARG A 260 8.65 -26.00 -24.65
C ARG A 260 9.91 -26.11 -23.79
N SER A 261 10.73 -25.07 -23.75
CA SER A 261 11.94 -25.03 -22.91
C SER A 261 11.61 -24.88 -21.43
N TYR A 262 10.68 -23.99 -21.11
CA TYR A 262 10.21 -23.76 -19.75
C TYR A 262 8.72 -23.44 -19.75
N ARG A 263 7.93 -24.35 -19.19
CA ARG A 263 6.46 -24.25 -19.20
C ARG A 263 5.98 -23.44 -18.01
N LEU A 264 5.28 -22.34 -18.31
CA LEU A 264 4.51 -21.55 -17.34
C LEU A 264 3.01 -21.79 -17.57
N GLN A 265 2.17 -21.49 -16.56
CA GLN A 265 0.72 -21.52 -16.72
C GLN A 265 0.23 -20.37 -17.61
N HIS A 266 0.93 -19.22 -17.56
CA HIS A 266 0.70 -18.07 -18.41
C HIS A 266 1.66 -18.03 -19.60
N PRO A 267 1.24 -17.47 -20.74
CA PRO A 267 2.07 -17.43 -21.94
C PRO A 267 3.31 -16.55 -21.76
N TRP A 268 4.39 -16.93 -22.43
CA TRP A 268 5.56 -16.08 -22.60
C TRP A 268 5.26 -14.94 -23.57
N VAL A 269 5.78 -13.75 -23.26
CA VAL A 269 5.65 -12.57 -24.13
C VAL A 269 7.03 -12.02 -24.47
N GLY A 270 7.31 -11.96 -25.77
CA GLY A 270 8.49 -11.31 -26.33
C GLY A 270 8.28 -9.81 -26.44
N VAL A 271 9.29 -9.03 -26.03
CA VAL A 271 9.30 -7.56 -26.07
C VAL A 271 10.62 -7.08 -26.68
N VAL A 272 10.53 -6.20 -27.66
CA VAL A 272 11.70 -5.55 -28.28
C VAL A 272 11.71 -4.09 -27.87
N ASN A 273 12.76 -3.72 -27.14
CA ASN A 273 12.91 -2.38 -26.57
C ASN A 273 13.88 -1.53 -27.41
N ARG A 274 13.94 -0.23 -27.12
CA ARG A 274 14.95 0.67 -27.70
C ARG A 274 16.36 0.22 -27.34
N SER A 275 17.26 0.28 -28.32
CA SER A 275 18.69 0.09 -28.10
C SER A 275 19.30 1.27 -27.33
N GLN A 276 20.51 1.09 -26.79
CA GLN A 276 21.22 2.21 -26.14
C GLN A 276 21.47 3.38 -27.11
N ALA A 277 21.71 3.08 -28.39
CA ALA A 277 21.86 4.11 -29.43
C ALA A 277 20.56 4.90 -29.65
N ASP A 278 19.41 4.23 -29.63
CA ASP A 278 18.10 4.88 -29.75
C ASP A 278 17.78 5.74 -28.55
N ILE A 279 18.15 5.29 -27.34
CA ILE A 279 18.00 6.06 -26.11
C ILE A 279 18.86 7.32 -26.17
N ASN A 280 20.12 7.21 -26.59
CA ASN A 280 21.03 8.35 -26.71
C ASN A 280 20.52 9.36 -27.76
N LYS A 281 19.84 8.88 -28.81
CA LYS A 281 19.17 9.72 -29.82
C LYS A 281 17.78 10.22 -29.37
N SER A 282 17.34 9.85 -28.18
CA SER A 282 15.99 10.17 -27.64
C SER A 282 14.87 9.83 -28.63
N VAL A 283 14.97 8.66 -29.27
CA VAL A 283 13.93 8.18 -30.20
C VAL A 283 12.61 8.06 -29.44
N ASP A 284 11.57 8.65 -30.00
CA ASP A 284 10.23 8.66 -29.40
C ASP A 284 9.68 7.24 -29.17
N MET A 285 8.89 7.10 -28.11
CA MET A 285 8.35 5.80 -27.70
C MET A 285 7.30 5.28 -28.67
N ILE A 286 6.53 6.16 -29.33
CA ILE A 286 5.57 5.75 -30.36
C ILE A 286 6.32 5.12 -31.54
N ALA A 287 7.42 5.74 -31.96
CA ALA A 287 8.29 5.18 -32.99
C ALA A 287 8.92 3.85 -32.56
N ALA A 288 9.27 3.68 -31.29
CA ALA A 288 9.76 2.41 -30.75
C ALA A 288 8.70 1.30 -30.81
N ARG A 289 7.46 1.56 -30.36
CA ARG A 289 6.35 0.59 -30.45
C ARG A 289 6.02 0.19 -31.89
N ARG A 290 6.10 1.15 -32.83
CA ARG A 290 5.93 0.85 -34.25
C ARG A 290 7.02 -0.10 -34.76
N ARG A 291 8.29 0.15 -34.41
CA ARG A 291 9.40 -0.73 -34.77
C ARG A 291 9.29 -2.12 -34.14
N GLU A 292 8.83 -2.20 -32.90
CA GLU A 292 8.55 -3.49 -32.24
C GLU A 292 7.50 -4.29 -33.02
N ARG A 293 6.40 -3.65 -33.40
CA ARG A 293 5.35 -4.30 -34.20
C ARG A 293 5.86 -4.73 -35.57
N GLU A 294 6.65 -3.88 -36.22
CA GLU A 294 7.28 -4.18 -37.50
C GLU A 294 8.20 -5.41 -37.36
N TYR A 295 9.10 -5.43 -36.36
CA TYR A 295 10.00 -6.54 -36.08
C TYR A 295 9.26 -7.88 -35.97
N PHE A 296 8.18 -7.94 -35.19
CA PHE A 296 7.42 -9.17 -35.04
C PHE A 296 6.63 -9.53 -36.31
N SER A 297 6.17 -8.56 -37.09
CA SER A 297 5.43 -8.82 -38.33
C SER A 297 6.31 -9.26 -39.50
N THR A 298 7.55 -8.76 -39.58
CA THR A 298 8.48 -9.04 -40.68
C THR A 298 9.44 -10.19 -40.37
N SER A 299 9.54 -10.60 -39.11
CA SER A 299 10.40 -11.72 -38.70
C SER A 299 9.92 -13.04 -39.31
N THR A 300 10.84 -13.78 -39.94
CA THR A 300 10.57 -15.13 -40.47
C THR A 300 10.19 -16.11 -39.37
N ASP A 301 10.83 -15.97 -38.21
CA ASP A 301 10.68 -16.91 -37.11
C ASP A 301 9.47 -16.55 -36.24
N TYR A 302 9.29 -15.25 -35.94
CA TYR A 302 8.26 -14.78 -35.01
C TYR A 302 6.97 -14.26 -35.67
N GLY A 303 6.89 -14.21 -37.00
CA GLY A 303 5.76 -13.68 -37.77
C GLY A 303 4.39 -14.22 -37.34
N HIS A 304 4.33 -15.54 -37.12
CA HIS A 304 3.13 -16.24 -36.68
C HIS A 304 2.70 -15.92 -35.23
N LEU A 305 3.62 -15.41 -34.40
CA LEU A 305 3.37 -15.01 -33.02
C LEU A 305 3.09 -13.51 -32.87
N SER A 306 3.19 -12.73 -33.94
CA SER A 306 3.09 -11.26 -33.91
C SER A 306 1.87 -10.70 -33.18
N SER A 307 0.73 -11.39 -33.19
CA SER A 307 -0.49 -10.99 -32.47
C SER A 307 -0.44 -11.17 -30.95
N ARG A 308 0.50 -11.98 -30.44
CA ARG A 308 0.69 -12.33 -29.03
C ARG A 308 2.01 -11.80 -28.45
N MET A 309 2.66 -10.87 -29.15
CA MET A 309 3.94 -10.31 -28.77
C MET A 309 3.88 -8.79 -28.65
N GLY A 310 4.88 -8.23 -27.99
CA GLY A 310 5.08 -6.80 -27.84
C GLY A 310 4.56 -6.19 -26.55
N SER A 311 5.07 -5.00 -26.26
CA SER A 311 4.78 -4.23 -25.04
C SER A 311 3.30 -3.87 -24.87
N GLU A 312 2.60 -3.51 -25.96
CA GLU A 312 1.16 -3.20 -25.92
C GLU A 312 0.31 -4.43 -25.62
N TYR A 313 0.67 -5.59 -26.17
CA TYR A 313 -0.01 -6.85 -25.87
C TYR A 313 0.22 -7.24 -24.41
N LEU A 314 1.46 -7.13 -23.92
CA LEU A 314 1.81 -7.39 -22.52
C LEU A 314 0.98 -6.54 -21.56
N ALA A 315 0.88 -5.23 -21.81
CA ALA A 315 0.10 -4.32 -20.96
C ALA A 315 -1.38 -4.72 -20.90
N LYS A 316 -1.98 -5.07 -22.05
CA LYS A 316 -3.38 -5.54 -22.13
C LYS A 316 -3.57 -6.89 -21.43
N LEU A 317 -2.63 -7.82 -21.59
CA LEU A 317 -2.65 -9.14 -20.94
C LEU A 317 -2.63 -8.99 -19.41
N LEU A 318 -1.70 -8.19 -18.88
CA LEU A 318 -1.56 -7.93 -17.45
C LEU A 318 -2.80 -7.21 -16.89
N SER A 319 -3.29 -6.19 -17.59
CA SER A 319 -4.49 -5.44 -17.16
C SER A 319 -5.72 -6.34 -17.08
N LYS A 320 -5.96 -7.17 -18.10
CA LYS A 320 -7.07 -8.14 -18.09
C LYS A 320 -6.94 -9.18 -16.99
N HIS A 321 -5.73 -9.66 -16.73
CA HIS A 321 -5.50 -10.63 -15.66
C HIS A 321 -5.76 -10.01 -14.28
N LEU A 322 -5.18 -8.82 -14.01
CA LEU A 322 -5.44 -8.11 -12.77
C LEU A 322 -6.91 -7.81 -12.57
N GLU A 323 -7.63 -7.42 -13.61
CA GLU A 323 -9.06 -7.16 -13.52
C GLU A 323 -9.83 -8.40 -13.05
N ASN A 324 -9.54 -9.57 -13.62
CA ASN A 324 -10.16 -10.83 -13.18
C ASN A 324 -9.87 -11.13 -11.71
N VAL A 325 -8.63 -10.89 -11.28
CA VAL A 325 -8.20 -11.06 -9.89
C VAL A 325 -8.91 -10.07 -8.96
N ILE A 326 -9.03 -8.79 -9.35
CA ILE A 326 -9.76 -7.76 -8.60
C ILE A 326 -11.23 -8.17 -8.47
N LYS A 327 -11.89 -8.54 -9.57
CA LYS A 327 -13.31 -8.94 -9.58
C LYS A 327 -13.58 -10.10 -8.64
N ALA A 328 -12.71 -11.11 -8.63
CA ALA A 328 -12.84 -12.25 -7.73
C ALA A 328 -12.71 -11.85 -6.24
N ARG A 329 -11.96 -10.78 -5.93
CA ARG A 329 -11.71 -10.32 -4.54
C ARG A 329 -12.66 -9.28 -4.00
N ILE A 330 -13.35 -8.52 -4.85
CA ILE A 330 -14.24 -7.44 -4.39
C ILE A 330 -15.18 -7.88 -3.26
N PRO A 331 -15.82 -9.06 -3.29
CA PRO A 331 -16.67 -9.51 -2.19
C PRO A 331 -15.93 -9.65 -0.85
N SER A 332 -14.69 -10.15 -0.88
CA SER A 332 -13.83 -10.29 0.30
C SER A 332 -13.41 -8.93 0.85
N ILE A 333 -13.04 -7.99 -0.03
CA ILE A 333 -12.68 -6.62 0.36
C ILE A 333 -13.87 -5.92 1.02
N ILE A 334 -15.08 -6.04 0.47
CA ILE A 334 -16.29 -5.45 1.06
C ILE A 334 -16.55 -6.05 2.44
N SER A 335 -16.43 -7.37 2.59
CA SER A 335 -16.59 -8.05 3.89
C SER A 335 -15.58 -7.53 4.93
N LEU A 336 -14.32 -7.37 4.53
CA LEU A 336 -13.28 -6.82 5.41
C LEU A 336 -13.59 -5.38 5.83
N ILE A 337 -13.99 -4.52 4.89
CA ILE A 337 -14.36 -3.13 5.18
C ILE A 337 -15.53 -3.07 6.15
N ASN A 338 -16.59 -3.84 5.92
CA ASN A 338 -17.76 -3.87 6.81
C ASN A 338 -17.38 -4.34 8.21
N LYS A 339 -16.55 -5.39 8.32
CA LYS A 339 -16.05 -5.85 9.61
C LYS A 339 -15.25 -4.77 10.35
N THR A 340 -14.37 -4.05 9.65
CA THR A 340 -13.61 -2.93 10.24
C THR A 340 -14.51 -1.78 10.65
N ILE A 341 -15.58 -1.49 9.89
CA ILE A 341 -16.60 -0.51 10.28
C ILE A 341 -17.28 -0.94 11.57
N ASP A 342 -17.73 -2.20 11.67
CA ASP A 342 -18.38 -2.73 12.88
C ASP A 342 -17.46 -2.66 14.11
N GLU A 343 -16.17 -2.96 13.95
CA GLU A 343 -15.16 -2.86 15.02
C GLU A 343 -14.96 -1.40 15.47
N LEU A 344 -14.84 -0.46 14.53
CA LEU A 344 -14.69 0.96 14.82
C LEU A 344 -15.96 1.57 15.43
N GLU A 345 -17.15 1.15 14.99
CA GLU A 345 -18.42 1.58 15.57
C GLU A 345 -18.55 1.08 17.02
N SER A 346 -18.14 -0.16 17.30
CA SER A 346 -18.09 -0.71 18.66
C SER A 346 -17.11 0.05 19.57
N GLU A 347 -15.92 0.40 19.04
CA GLU A 347 -14.94 1.22 19.76
C GLU A 347 -15.46 2.65 20.00
N MET A 348 -16.13 3.24 19.01
CA MET A 348 -16.77 4.56 19.15
C MET A 348 -17.88 4.54 20.19
N ASP A 349 -18.70 3.49 20.22
CA ASP A 349 -19.74 3.31 21.23
C ASP A 349 -19.14 3.13 22.64
N HIS A 350 -17.98 2.46 22.75
CA HIS A 350 -17.25 2.33 24.01
C HIS A 350 -16.70 3.69 24.51
N LEU A 351 -16.19 4.52 23.60
CA LEU A 351 -15.69 5.87 23.91
C LEU A 351 -16.83 6.84 24.27
N GLY A 352 -18.06 6.57 23.82
CA GLY A 352 -19.24 7.35 24.13
C GLY A 352 -19.38 8.62 23.28
N ARG A 353 -20.40 9.44 23.59
CA ARG A 353 -20.68 10.65 22.82
C ARG A 353 -19.65 11.75 23.09
N PRO A 354 -19.27 12.55 22.08
CA PRO A 354 -18.39 13.69 22.29
C PRO A 354 -19.01 14.62 23.34
N VAL A 355 -18.22 14.98 24.34
CA VAL A 355 -18.61 16.00 25.33
C VAL A 355 -18.70 17.31 24.58
N ALA A 356 -19.91 17.70 24.18
CA ALA A 356 -20.16 19.02 23.65
C ALA A 356 -19.62 20.05 24.67
N VAL A 357 -18.94 21.07 24.18
CA VAL A 357 -18.22 22.05 25.01
C VAL A 357 -19.17 22.77 26.00
N ASP A 358 -20.47 22.80 25.71
CA ASP A 358 -21.52 23.34 26.58
C ASP A 358 -22.13 22.33 27.58
N ALA A 359 -21.81 21.03 27.45
CA ALA A 359 -22.23 19.95 28.36
C ALA A 359 -21.18 19.63 29.44
N GLY A 360 -20.08 20.37 29.49
CA GLY A 360 -18.98 20.14 30.44
C GLY A 360 -19.41 20.16 31.91
N VAL A 361 -20.44 20.91 32.27
CA VAL A 361 -20.97 20.98 33.65
C VAL A 361 -21.73 19.70 34.04
N MET A 362 -22.49 19.11 33.11
CA MET A 362 -23.26 17.89 33.37
C MET A 362 -22.36 16.63 33.35
N ALA A 363 -21.43 16.56 32.40
CA ALA A 363 -20.45 15.48 32.31
C ALA A 363 -19.53 15.46 33.54
N ALA A 364 -19.04 16.62 34.00
CA ALA A 364 -18.25 16.72 35.22
C ALA A 364 -19.06 16.31 36.46
N SER A 365 -20.35 16.67 36.54
CA SER A 365 -21.23 16.28 37.65
C SER A 365 -21.44 14.76 37.72
N TRP A 366 -21.62 14.08 36.58
CA TRP A 366 -21.72 12.62 36.56
C TRP A 366 -20.40 11.92 36.88
N TYR A 367 -19.27 12.45 36.41
CA TYR A 367 -17.96 11.91 36.75
C TYR A 367 -17.65 12.05 38.25
N LEU A 368 -18.00 13.19 38.85
CA LEU A 368 -17.89 13.43 40.31
C LEU A 368 -18.81 12.51 41.11
N VAL A 369 -20.05 12.31 40.68
CA VAL A 369 -20.99 11.37 41.34
C VAL A 369 -20.47 9.93 41.25
N GLY A 370 -19.94 9.52 40.10
CA GLY A 370 -19.32 8.19 39.92
C GLY A 370 -18.10 7.99 40.81
N LEU A 371 -17.19 8.98 40.87
CA LEU A 371 -16.03 8.96 41.77
C LEU A 371 -16.45 8.90 43.25
N CYS A 372 -17.50 9.63 43.66
CA CYS A 372 -18.02 9.57 45.03
C CYS A 372 -18.63 8.20 45.39
N LEU A 373 -19.32 7.54 44.45
CA LEU A 373 -19.87 6.19 44.64
C LEU A 373 -18.76 5.14 44.79
N VAL A 374 -17.74 5.19 43.93
CA VAL A 374 -16.58 4.28 44.01
C VAL A 374 -15.79 4.53 45.29
N ALA A 375 -15.55 5.79 45.65
CA ALA A 375 -14.90 6.14 46.91
C ALA A 375 -15.70 5.67 48.14
N GLY A 376 -17.04 5.74 48.10
CA GLY A 376 -17.92 5.22 49.15
C GLY A 376 -17.82 3.70 49.31
N LEU A 377 -17.84 2.94 48.22
CA LEU A 377 -17.68 1.48 48.24
C LEU A 377 -16.28 1.06 48.74
N VAL A 378 -15.24 1.79 48.34
CA VAL A 378 -13.87 1.56 48.84
C VAL A 378 -13.79 1.89 50.34
N LEU A 379 -14.45 2.96 50.80
CA LEU A 379 -14.51 3.29 52.23
C LEU A 379 -15.26 2.24 53.05
N GLU A 380 -16.38 1.72 52.53
CA GLU A 380 -17.14 0.63 53.18
C GLU A 380 -16.31 -0.65 53.28
N GLY A 381 -15.55 -0.98 52.23
CA GLY A 381 -14.60 -2.10 52.25
C GLY A 381 -13.49 -1.91 53.30
N TRP A 382 -12.90 -0.71 53.37
CA TRP A 382 -11.88 -0.36 54.36
C TRP A 382 -12.41 -0.36 55.80
N LEU A 383 -13.67 0.06 56.02
CA LEU A 383 -14.32 0.03 57.34
C LEU A 383 -14.60 -1.40 57.82
N LEU A 384 -14.92 -2.30 56.89
CA LEU A 384 -15.06 -3.74 57.16
C LEU A 384 -13.71 -4.40 57.51
N GLU A 385 -12.62 -4.04 56.83
CA GLU A 385 -11.27 -4.56 57.11
C GLU A 385 -10.67 -4.05 58.43
N LEU A 386 -10.99 -2.83 58.86
CA LEU A 386 -10.53 -2.26 60.13
C LEU A 386 -11.29 -2.79 61.37
N GLY A 387 -12.19 -3.77 61.20
CA GLY A 387 -12.91 -4.40 62.31
C GLY A 387 -13.89 -3.48 63.04
N LEU A 388 -14.20 -2.30 62.47
CA LEU A 388 -15.27 -1.42 62.92
C LEU A 388 -16.62 -1.93 62.38
N GLY A 389 -16.89 -3.19 62.68
CA GLY A 389 -18.10 -3.90 62.29
C GLY A 389 -19.21 -3.74 63.31
N LYS A 390 -20.36 -3.28 62.79
CA LYS A 390 -21.73 -3.38 63.35
C LYS A 390 -22.08 -2.48 64.53
N MET A 391 -22.94 -1.49 64.25
CA MET A 391 -23.92 -1.04 65.24
C MET A 391 -24.82 -2.23 65.64
N PRO A 392 -25.16 -2.39 66.92
CA PRO A 392 -25.93 -3.54 67.40
C PRO A 392 -27.38 -3.52 66.89
N ASP A 393 -27.87 -4.69 66.47
CA ASP A 393 -29.19 -4.94 65.85
C ASP A 393 -30.41 -4.72 66.79
N SER A 394 -30.27 -4.08 67.95
CA SER A 394 -31.34 -3.99 68.97
C SER A 394 -32.21 -2.73 68.92
N GLU A 395 -31.98 -1.77 68.01
CA GLU A 395 -32.86 -0.58 67.85
C GLU A 395 -33.51 -0.46 66.46
N CYS A 396 -33.42 -1.50 65.61
CA CYS A 396 -33.93 -1.46 64.24
C CYS A 396 -35.37 -1.99 64.07
N LYS A 397 -36.21 -1.97 65.12
CA LYS A 397 -37.60 -2.48 65.01
C LYS A 397 -38.72 -1.44 65.14
N ASN A 398 -38.45 -0.17 65.41
CA ASN A 398 -39.52 0.85 65.45
C ASN A 398 -39.02 2.30 65.23
N ALA A 399 -38.38 2.56 64.08
CA ALA A 399 -38.10 3.94 63.68
C ALA A 399 -38.36 4.11 62.18
N ASP A 400 -39.43 4.84 61.89
CA ASP A 400 -39.91 5.19 60.57
C ASP A 400 -38.84 5.78 59.64
N SER A 401 -39.10 5.61 58.35
CA SER A 401 -38.45 6.13 57.14
C SER A 401 -37.90 7.58 57.18
N VAL A 402 -38.21 8.36 58.21
CA VAL A 402 -37.76 9.74 58.44
C VAL A 402 -36.36 9.81 59.05
N TRP A 403 -35.96 8.87 59.92
CA TRP A 403 -34.65 8.91 60.62
C TRP A 403 -33.47 8.60 59.68
N LYS A 404 -33.66 7.72 58.68
CA LYS A 404 -32.65 7.42 57.66
C LYS A 404 -32.36 8.60 56.73
N HIS A 405 -33.36 9.42 56.38
CA HIS A 405 -33.15 10.60 55.54
C HIS A 405 -32.44 11.74 56.29
N GLN A 406 -32.72 11.92 57.59
CA GLN A 406 -32.16 13.01 58.38
C GLN A 406 -30.70 12.79 58.78
N ILE A 407 -30.29 11.56 59.12
CA ILE A 407 -28.89 11.24 59.40
C ILE A 407 -28.04 11.22 58.13
N CYS A 408 -28.57 10.64 57.04
CA CYS A 408 -27.86 10.62 55.75
C CYS A 408 -27.67 12.03 55.19
N GLY A 409 -28.66 12.93 55.35
CA GLY A 409 -28.55 14.34 55.00
C GLY A 409 -27.53 15.12 55.83
N LYS A 410 -27.49 14.90 57.16
CA LYS A 410 -26.52 15.57 58.06
C LYS A 410 -25.09 15.03 57.89
N TRP A 411 -24.93 13.74 57.61
CA TRP A 411 -23.64 13.12 57.26
C TRP A 411 -23.14 13.57 55.89
N MET A 412 -24.02 13.61 54.87
CA MET A 412 -23.67 14.20 53.56
C MET A 412 -23.31 15.69 53.67
N GLN A 413 -24.02 16.48 54.49
CA GLN A 413 -23.66 17.88 54.73
C GLN A 413 -22.28 18.01 55.37
N ASN A 414 -21.97 17.20 56.39
CA ASN A 414 -20.66 17.24 57.04
C ASN A 414 -19.54 16.77 56.11
N ILE A 415 -19.78 15.74 55.29
CA ILE A 415 -18.83 15.29 54.26
C ILE A 415 -18.64 16.37 53.19
N MET A 416 -19.71 17.02 52.71
CA MET A 416 -19.60 18.13 51.75
C MET A 416 -18.88 19.35 52.34
N ILE A 417 -19.06 19.65 53.62
CA ILE A 417 -18.33 20.72 54.31
C ILE A 417 -16.84 20.38 54.42
N VAL A 418 -16.50 19.14 54.76
CA VAL A 418 -15.10 18.68 54.86
C VAL A 418 -14.43 18.63 53.48
N VAL A 419 -15.12 18.09 52.46
CA VAL A 419 -14.65 18.06 51.07
C VAL A 419 -14.53 19.47 50.49
N GLY A 420 -15.47 20.35 50.79
CA GLY A 420 -15.40 21.77 50.42
C GLY A 420 -14.21 22.48 51.06
N LYS A 421 -13.93 22.22 52.35
CA LYS A 421 -12.73 22.74 53.03
C LYS A 421 -11.44 22.15 52.44
N LEU A 422 -11.42 20.86 52.09
CA LEU A 422 -10.28 20.18 51.44
C LEU A 422 -10.00 20.71 50.03
N LEU A 423 -11.04 20.99 49.26
CA LEU A 423 -10.95 21.61 47.94
C LEU A 423 -10.47 23.07 48.03
N GLN A 424 -10.94 23.83 49.01
CA GLN A 424 -10.41 25.18 49.27
C GLN A 424 -8.95 25.15 49.74
N LEU A 425 -8.55 24.18 50.56
CA LEU A 425 -7.16 23.97 50.96
C LEU A 425 -6.27 23.56 49.77
N ARG A 426 -6.74 22.68 48.87
CA ARG A 426 -6.01 22.32 47.65
C ARG A 426 -5.92 23.47 46.65
N ALA A 427 -6.98 24.28 46.51
CA ALA A 427 -6.96 25.48 45.68
C ALA A 427 -6.06 26.58 46.25
N ALA A 428 -5.99 26.70 47.58
CA ALA A 428 -5.02 27.58 48.25
C ALA A 428 -3.58 27.06 48.08
N GLN A 429 -3.37 25.74 48.18
CA GLN A 429 -2.07 25.11 47.96
C GLN A 429 -1.59 25.26 46.51
N SER A 430 -2.49 25.13 45.52
CA SER A 430 -2.14 25.32 44.10
C SER A 430 -1.84 26.79 43.76
N ARG A 431 -2.51 27.74 44.43
CA ARG A 431 -2.19 29.17 44.31
C ARG A 431 -0.84 29.51 44.95
N LEU A 432 -0.53 28.93 46.10
CA LEU A 432 0.78 29.09 46.77
C LEU A 432 1.93 28.48 45.95
N THR A 433 1.73 27.33 45.31
CA THR A 433 2.75 26.74 44.41
C THR A 433 2.87 27.46 43.07
N ALA A 434 1.78 28.07 42.57
CA ALA A 434 1.85 28.94 41.38
C ALA A 434 2.55 30.28 41.68
N GLU A 435 2.30 30.89 42.84
CA GLU A 435 2.98 32.13 43.27
C GLU A 435 4.46 31.89 43.59
N SER A 436 4.85 30.73 44.14
CA SER A 436 6.27 30.39 44.34
C SER A 436 7.01 30.12 43.02
N ALA A 437 6.30 29.64 41.99
CA ALA A 437 6.86 29.43 40.65
C ALA A 437 7.02 30.74 39.86
N LEU A 438 6.20 31.76 40.14
CA LEU A 438 6.31 33.09 39.53
C LEU A 438 7.43 33.95 40.15
N GLN A 439 7.74 33.79 41.44
CA GLN A 439 8.87 34.50 42.07
C GLN A 439 10.26 33.94 41.72
N THR A 440 10.33 32.75 41.13
CA THR A 440 11.61 32.09 40.75
C THR A 440 12.03 32.34 39.30
N HIS A 441 11.24 33.08 38.53
CA HIS A 441 11.52 33.38 37.11
C HIS A 441 11.99 34.82 36.82
N GLU A 442 12.15 35.68 37.84
CA GLU A 442 12.66 37.07 37.68
C GLU A 442 14.10 37.28 38.21
N LEU A 443 14.82 36.22 38.56
CA LEU A 443 16.24 36.30 38.91
C LEU A 443 17.05 35.23 38.17
N LYS A 444 17.30 35.49 36.89
CA LYS A 444 18.53 35.06 36.23
C LYS A 444 19.27 36.31 35.75
N PRO A 445 20.57 36.45 36.06
CA PRO A 445 21.55 36.69 35.01
C PRO A 445 21.64 35.45 34.11
#